data_AF-A0A0P9SIG6-F1
#
_entry.id   AF-A0A0P9SIG6-F1
#
_cell.length_a   1.000
_cell.length_b   1.000
_cell.length_c   1.000
_cell.angle_alpha   90.00
_cell.angle_beta   90.00
_cell.angle_gamma   90.00
#
_symmetry.space_group_name_H-M   'P 1'
#
loop_
_entity.id
_entity.type
_entity.pdbx_description
1 polymer ?
#
loop_
_entity_poly.entity_id
_entity_poly.type
_entity_poly.pdbx_seq_one_letter_code
_entity_poly.pdbx_strand_id
1 'polypeptide(L)' 'MNVDYAEDWPFCPTQEQMLKQHAHLVSEENRLLRDEVDRYRKHVTKLIDMHNDAAL' A
#
# COMPACT_ATOMS: atom_id res chain seq x y z
N MET A 1 -15.10 -1.07 36.02
CA MET A 1 -15.77 -0.18 35.07
C MET A 1 -15.90 -0.94 33.77
N ASN A 2 -17.12 -1.33 33.38
CA ASN A 2 -17.39 -1.72 32.00
C ASN A 2 -17.40 -0.42 31.23
N VAL A 3 -16.32 -0.13 30.50
CA VAL A 3 -16.34 0.97 29.55
C VAL A 3 -17.13 0.44 28.37
N ASP A 4 -18.43 0.76 28.32
CA ASP A 4 -19.23 0.63 27.11
C ASP A 4 -18.59 1.55 26.07
N TYR A 5 -17.63 0.99 25.32
CA TYR A 5 -16.78 1.69 24.39
C TYR A 5 -17.63 2.02 23.15
N ALA A 6 -18.08 3.27 23.07
CA ALA A 6 -18.31 3.99 21.82
C ALA A 6 -19.38 3.46 20.84
N GLU A 7 -20.19 2.45 21.17
CA GLU A 7 -21.26 1.98 20.27
C GLU A 7 -22.31 3.05 19.97
N ASP A 8 -22.55 3.99 20.91
CA ASP A 8 -23.56 5.04 20.79
C ASP A 8 -23.04 6.38 20.25
N TRP A 9 -21.78 6.46 19.79
CA TRP A 9 -21.32 7.72 19.17
C TRP A 9 -21.98 7.88 17.79
N PRO A 10 -22.67 9.00 17.51
CA PRO A 10 -23.51 9.16 16.31
C PRO A 10 -22.73 9.12 14.98
N PHE A 11 -21.40 8.99 15.03
CA PHE A 11 -20.49 8.90 13.89
C PHE A 11 -19.54 7.71 13.99
N CYS A 12 -19.77 6.75 14.90
CA CYS A 12 -18.92 5.57 14.97
C CYS A 12 -19.12 4.74 13.68
N PRO A 13 -18.06 4.48 12.90
CA PRO A 13 -18.19 3.66 11.71
C PRO A 13 -18.69 2.27 12.09
N THR A 14 -19.61 1.73 11.30
CA THR A 14 -20.05 0.35 11.52
C THR A 14 -18.88 -0.61 11.28
N GLN A 15 -18.93 -1.80 11.88
CA GLN A 15 -17.92 -2.83 11.64
C GLN A 15 -17.71 -3.12 10.14
N GLU A 16 -18.79 -3.12 9.36
CA GLU A 16 -18.73 -3.28 7.90
C GLU A 16 -17.97 -2.13 7.22
N GLN A 17 -18.23 -0.87 7.63
CA GLN A 17 -17.52 0.30 7.11
C GLN A 17 -16.03 0.25 7.47
N MET A 18 -15.69 -0.16 8.69
CA MET A 18 -14.30 -0.35 9.11
C MET A 18 -13.60 -1.42 8.27
N LEU A 19 -14.25 -2.56 8.04
CA LEU A 19 -13.70 -3.66 7.21
C LEU A 19 -13.51 -3.23 5.75
N LYS A 20 -14.48 -2.50 5.17
CA LYS A 20 -14.36 -1.92 3.83
C LYS A 20 -13.20 -0.94 3.73
N GLN A 21 -13.07 -0.04 4.71
CA GLN A 21 -11.97 0.91 4.76
C GLN A 21 -10.61 0.21 4.89
N HIS A 22 -10.53 -0.82 5.74
CA HIS A 22 -9.32 -1.61 5.92
C HIS A 22 -8.93 -2.34 4.62
N ALA A 23 -9.88 -3.00 3.96
CA ALA A 23 -9.65 -3.67 2.69
C ALA A 23 -9.16 -2.69 1.60
N HIS A 24 -9.75 -1.49 1.55
CA HIS A 24 -9.31 -0.42 0.65
C HIS A 24 -7.86 0.01 0.94
N LEU A 25 -7.52 0.27 2.21
CA LEU A 25 -6.16 0.66 2.60
C LEU A 25 -5.12 -0.40 2.21
N VAL A 26 -5.40 -1.67 2.49
CA VAL A 26 -4.53 -2.78 2.11
C VAL A 26 -4.36 -2.88 0.58
N SER A 27 -5.42 -2.63 -0.18
CA SER A 27 -5.35 -2.60 -1.64
C SER A 27 -4.45 -1.47 -2.15
N GLU A 28 -4.59 -0.27 -1.58
CA GLU A 28 -3.77 0.89 -1.94
C GLU A 28 -2.29 0.68 -1.60
N GLU A 29 -1.98 0.12 -0.42
CA GLU A 29 -0.62 -0.24 -0.04
C GLU A 29 -0.02 -1.27 -1.02
N ASN A 30 -0.78 -2.30 -1.37
CA ASN A 30 -0.34 -3.29 -2.36
C ASN A 30 -0.08 -2.66 -3.73
N ARG A 31 -0.91 -1.71 -4.16
CA ARG A 31 -0.69 -0.97 -5.41
C ARG A 31 0.62 -0.18 -5.36
N LEU A 32 0.84 0.58 -4.29
CA LEU A 32 2.05 1.40 -4.12
C LEU A 32 3.32 0.54 -4.09
N LEU A 33 3.28 -0.61 -3.42
CA LEU A 33 4.41 -1.55 -3.40
C LEU A 33 4.70 -2.14 -4.78
N ARG A 34 3.67 -2.50 -5.55
CA ARG A 34 3.84 -2.99 -6.93
C ARG A 34 4.47 -1.92 -7.82
N ASP A 35 3.97 -0.69 -7.74
CA ASP A 35 4.52 0.43 -8.51
C ASP A 35 6.00 0.68 -8.17
N GLU A 36 6.37 0.56 -6.90
CA GLU A 36 7.76 0.71 -6.46
C GLU A 36 8.65 -0.42 -6.97
N VAL A 37 8.20 -1.67 -6.91
CA VAL A 37 8.94 -2.82 -7.48
C VAL A 37 9.14 -2.63 -8.98
N ASP A 38 8.14 -2.16 -9.71
CA ASP A 38 8.25 -1.92 -11.15
C ASP A 38 9.20 -0.78 -11.49
N ARG A 39 9.24 0.28 -10.66
CA ARG A 39 10.27 1.33 -10.75
C ARG A 39 11.67 0.76 -10.52
N TYR A 40 11.87 -0.04 -9.47
CA TYR A 40 13.16 -0.67 -9.20
C TYR A 40 13.62 -1.57 -10.35
N ARG A 41 12.72 -2.40 -10.91
CA ARG A 41 13.03 -3.24 -12.07
C ARG A 41 13.54 -2.40 -13.25
N LYS A 42 12.85 -1.32 -13.60
CA LYS A 42 13.26 -0.40 -14.67
C LYS A 42 14.63 0.24 -14.39
N HIS A 43 14.88 0.65 -13.14
CA HIS A 43 16.17 1.21 -12.76
C HIS A 43 17.31 0.19 -12.89
N VAL A 44 17.08 -1.06 -12.47
CA VAL A 44 18.07 -2.14 -12.59
C VAL A 44 18.37 -2.43 -14.06
N THR A 45 17.35 -2.54 -14.91
CA THR A 45 17.55 -2.71 -16.36
C THR A 45 18.43 -1.60 -16.93
N LYS A 46 18.12 -0.33 -16.62
CA LYS A 46 18.93 0.81 -17.06
C LYS A 46 20.39 0.73 -16.58
N LEU A 47 20.62 0.32 -15.34
CA LEU A 47 21.98 0.16 -14.81
C LEU A 47 22.75 -0.95 -15.54
N ILE A 48 22.09 -2.04 -15.87
CA ILE A 48 22.68 -3.14 -16.66
C ILE A 48 23.05 -2.64 -18.06
N ASP A 49 22.13 -1.93 -18.72
CA ASP A 49 22.38 -1.38 -20.06
C ASP A 49 23.57 -0.43 -20.04
N MET A 50 23.63 0.49 -19.07
CA MET A 50 24.77 1.40 -18.89
C MET A 50 26.10 0.66 -18.65
N HIS A 51 26.08 -0.44 -17.89
CA HIS A 51 27.27 -1.25 -17.66
C HIS A 51 27.75 -1.92 -18.94
N ASN A 52 26.83 -2.46 -19.74
CA ASN A 52 27.14 -3.09 -21.02
C ASN A 52 27.71 -2.07 -22.01
N ASP A 53 27.13 -0.87 -22.09
CA ASP A 53 27.62 0.22 -22.94
C ASP A 53 29.03 0.67 -22.56
N ALA A 54 29.36 0.69 -21.26
CA ALA A 54 30.68 1.07 -20.77
C ALA A 54 31.74 -0.03 -20.89
N ALA A 55 31.33 -1.28 -21.11
CA ALA A 55 32.21 -2.44 -21.26
C ALA A 55 32.61 -2.70 -22.74
N LEU A 56 32.04 -1.94 -23.68
CA LEU A 56 32.38 -1.89 -25.11
C LEU A 56 33.47 -0.85 -25.40
#